data_AF-A0A3D5I8Q7-F1
#
_entry.id   AF-A0A3D5I8Q7-F1
#
_cell.length_a   1.000
_cell.length_b   1.000
_cell.length_c   1.000
_cell.angle_alpha   90.00
_cell.angle_beta   90.00
_cell.angle_gamma   90.00
#
_symmetry.space_group_name_H-M   'P 1'
#
loop_
_entity.id
_entity.type
_entity.pdbx_description
1 polymer ?
#
loop_
_entity_poly.entity_id
_entity_poly.type
_entity_poly.pdbx_seq_one_letter_code
_entity_poly.pdbx_strand_id
1 'polypeptide(L)' 'AAGFDIYVSADLTNEIIAMIPDAVTFANQIARTDAYRPEKGFCDGVKGLNLCGCKVVQPDGVYIHTITA' A
#
# COMPACT_ATOMS: atom_id res chain seq x y z
N ALA A 1 1.55 -14.64 -21.91
CA ALA A 1 1.57 -13.20 -21.56
C ALA A 1 2.96 -12.66 -21.87
N ALA A 2 3.09 -11.40 -22.29
CA ALA A 2 4.35 -10.80 -22.75
C ALA A 2 5.38 -10.53 -21.61
N GLY A 3 5.63 -11.52 -20.76
CA GLY A 3 6.52 -11.41 -19.59
C GLY A 3 5.89 -10.74 -18.36
N PHE A 4 4.61 -10.40 -18.40
CA PHE A 4 3.89 -9.78 -17.28
C PHE A 4 3.15 -10.81 -16.43
N ASP A 5 3.22 -10.62 -15.11
CA ASP A 5 2.34 -11.28 -14.15
C ASP A 5 1.00 -10.54 -14.11
N ILE A 6 -0.09 -11.27 -14.34
CA ILE A 6 -1.44 -10.71 -14.42
C ILE A 6 -2.17 -11.02 -13.11
N TYR A 7 -2.61 -9.96 -12.44
CA TYR A 7 -3.40 -10.02 -11.22
C TYR A 7 -4.79 -9.42 -11.45
N VAL A 8 -5.81 -10.00 -10.80
CA VAL A 8 -7.17 -9.46 -10.78
C VAL A 8 -7.41 -8.89 -9.39
N SER A 9 -7.67 -7.58 -9.31
CA SER A 9 -7.99 -6.88 -8.08
C SER A 9 -9.50 -6.69 -7.97
N ALA A 10 -10.04 -6.80 -6.76
CA ALA A 10 -11.45 -6.51 -6.48
C ALA A 10 -11.72 -4.99 -6.32
N ASP A 11 -10.68 -4.20 -6.08
CA ASP A 11 -10.81 -2.77 -5.77
C ASP A 11 -10.63 -1.86 -7.00
N LEU A 12 -10.10 -2.39 -8.11
CA LEU A 12 -10.01 -1.63 -9.36
C LEU A 12 -11.38 -1.61 -10.04
N THR A 13 -11.87 -0.42 -10.39
CA THR A 13 -13.22 -0.28 -10.95
C THR A 13 -13.21 -0.48 -12.46
N ASN A 14 -12.49 0.37 -13.19
CA ASN A 14 -12.45 0.37 -14.67
C ASN A 14 -11.03 0.64 -15.19
N GLU A 15 -10.00 0.33 -14.42
CA GLU A 15 -8.62 0.67 -14.76
C GLU A 15 -7.81 -0.61 -15.02
N ILE A 16 -6.93 -0.53 -16.00
CA ILE A 16 -5.84 -1.49 -16.21
C ILE A 16 -4.55 -0.77 -15.82
N ILE A 17 -3.82 -1.33 -14.88
CA ILE A 17 -2.52 -0.81 -14.43
C ILE A 17 -1.44 -1.78 -14.88
N ALA A 18 -0.45 -1.26 -15.60
CA ALA A 18 0.76 -1.99 -15.95
C ALA A 18 1.95 -1.21 -15.39
N MET A 19 2.86 -1.89 -14.70
CA MET A 19 4.04 -1.27 -14.11
C MET A 19 5.23 -2.22 -14.09
N ILE A 20 6.44 -1.64 -14.08
CA ILE A 20 7.66 -2.38 -13.78
C ILE A 20 7.88 -2.49 -12.26
N PRO A 21 8.60 -3.51 -11.77
CA PRO A 21 8.80 -3.72 -10.34
C PRO A 21 9.38 -2.51 -9.58
N ASP A 22 10.24 -1.73 -10.22
CA ASP A 22 10.94 -0.59 -9.60
C ASP A 22 10.16 0.73 -9.67
N ALA A 23 8.96 0.73 -10.26
CA ALA A 23 8.24 1.97 -10.54
C ALA A 23 7.61 2.62 -9.29
N VAL A 24 7.20 1.80 -8.32
CA VAL A 24 6.48 2.23 -7.11
C VAL A 24 7.22 1.76 -5.87
N THR A 25 7.48 2.69 -4.96
CA THR A 25 8.04 2.36 -3.65
C THR A 25 6.95 2.39 -2.59
N PHE A 26 7.03 1.43 -1.69
CA PHE A 26 6.20 1.35 -0.50
C PHE A 26 7.10 1.33 0.73
N ALA A 27 6.88 2.27 1.65
CA ALA A 27 7.56 2.32 2.94
C ALA A 27 6.56 1.92 4.02
N ASN A 28 6.90 0.88 4.77
CA ASN A 28 6.14 0.44 5.93
C ASN A 28 7.10 0.25 7.11
N GLN A 29 7.05 1.16 8.06
CA GLN A 29 7.92 1.13 9.24
C GLN A 29 7.09 1.27 10.51
N ILE A 30 7.29 0.33 11.45
CA ILE A 30 6.82 0.50 12.82
C ILE A 30 7.71 1.56 13.47
N ALA A 31 7.18 2.78 13.58
CA ALA A 31 7.93 3.94 14.05
C ALA A 31 8.07 3.95 15.57
N ARG A 32 7.04 3.50 16.28
CA ARG A 32 7.04 3.46 17.75
C ARG A 32 6.02 2.47 18.27
N THR A 33 6.38 1.76 19.32
CA THR A 33 5.43 0.95 20.10
C THR A 33 5.51 1.36 21.55
N ASP A 34 4.39 1.78 22.15
CA ASP A 34 4.32 2.14 23.57
C ASP A 34 3.35 1.23 24.30
N ALA A 35 3.78 0.78 25.47
CA ALA A 35 2.87 0.21 26.46
C ALA A 35 2.11 1.36 27.15
N TYR A 36 0.80 1.24 27.24
CA TYR A 36 -0.04 2.18 27.98
C TYR A 36 -1.05 1.44 28.84
N ARG A 37 -1.46 2.07 29.94
CA ARG A 37 -2.60 1.63 30.74
C ARG A 37 -3.83 2.43 30.31
N PRO A 38 -4.86 1.80 29.74
CA PRO A 38 -6.14 2.46 29.50
C PRO A 38 -6.74 2.95 30.82
N GLU A 39 -7.29 4.16 30.82
CA GLU A 39 -7.91 4.75 32.02
C GLU A 39 -9.22 4.04 32.40
N LYS A 40 -9.89 3.40 31.42
CA LYS A 40 -11.09 2.60 31.62
C LYS A 40 -10.77 1.12 31.48
N GLY A 41 -10.64 0.47 32.63
CA GLY A 41 -10.34 -0.96 32.75
C GLY A 41 -8.94 -1.19 33.31
N PHE A 42 -8.83 -2.07 34.30
CA PHE A 42 -7.55 -2.57 34.84
C PHE A 42 -6.90 -3.53 33.83
N CYS A 43 -6.54 -3.02 32.65
CA CYS A 43 -5.88 -3.78 31.59
C CYS A 43 -4.61 -3.06 31.12
N ASP A 44 -3.72 -3.79 30.46
CA ASP A 44 -2.54 -3.23 29.79
C ASP A 44 -2.76 -3.29 28.28
N GLY A 45 -2.34 -2.24 27.56
CA GLY A 45 -2.47 -2.14 26.12
C GLY A 45 -1.17 -1.73 25.45
N VAL A 46 -1.05 -2.02 24.15
CA VAL A 46 0.08 -1.59 23.32
C VAL A 46 -0.45 -0.73 22.18
N LYS A 47 0.14 0.46 21.99
CA LYS A 47 -0.11 1.31 20.83
C LYS A 47 1.08 1.21 19.89
N GLY A 48 0.83 0.84 18.65
CA GLY A 48 1.82 0.92 17.57
C GLY A 48 1.54 2.13 16.68
N LEU A 49 2.56 2.93 16.41
CA LEU A 49 2.55 3.92 15.35
C LEU A 49 3.22 3.30 14.13
N ASN A 50 2.42 3.05 13.09
CA ASN A 50 2.91 2.55 11.82
C ASN A 50 2.98 3.69 10.80
N LEU A 51 4.15 3.91 10.22
CA LEU A 51 4.34 4.84 9.11
C LEU A 51 4.21 4.03 7.82
N CYS A 52 3.11 4.27 7.11
CA CYS A 52 2.79 3.63 5.85
C CYS A 52 2.66 4.70 4.76
N GLY A 53 3.35 4.54 3.65
CA GLY A 53 3.25 5.42 2.50
C GLY A 53 3.66 4.73 1.22
N CYS A 54 2.98 5.07 0.13
CA CYS A 54 3.33 4.65 -1.23
C CYS A 54 3.62 5.88 -2.09
N LYS A 55 4.55 5.76 -3.03
CA LYS A 55 4.82 6.79 -4.03
C LYS A 55 5.36 6.18 -5.32
N VAL A 56 4.88 6.70 -6.44
CA VAL A 56 5.45 6.45 -7.77
C VAL A 56 6.75 7.25 -7.87
N VAL A 57 7.88 6.54 -7.89
CA VAL A 57 9.22 7.14 -7.96
C VAL A 57 9.74 7.25 -9.38
N GLN A 58 9.27 6.37 -10.27
CA GLN A 58 9.58 6.39 -11.70
C GLN A 58 8.28 6.45 -12.50
N PRO A 59 7.82 7.66 -12.86
CA PRO A 59 6.58 7.83 -13.61
C PRO A 59 6.58 7.12 -14.97
N ASP A 60 7.74 7.07 -15.64
CA ASP A 60 7.90 6.44 -16.95
C ASP A 60 7.70 4.92 -16.94
N GLY A 61 7.79 4.31 -15.76
CA GLY A 61 7.62 2.87 -15.54
C GLY A 61 6.18 2.44 -15.21
N VAL A 62 5.22 3.37 -15.18
CA VAL A 62 3.80 3.09 -14.88
C VAL A 62 2.92 3.54 -16.03
N TYR A 63 1.96 2.70 -16.39
CA TYR A 63 0.90 3.01 -17.33
C TYR A 63 -0.46 2.67 -16.73
N ILE A 64 -1.41 3.58 -16.88
CA ILE A 64 -2.80 3.41 -16.45
C ILE A 64 -3.69 3.64 -17.66
N HIS A 65 -4.57 2.69 -17.93
CA HIS A 65 -5.60 2.81 -18.95
C HIS A 65 -6.98 2.71 -18.31
N THR A 66 -7.81 3.73 -18.50
CA THR A 66 -9.21 3.67 -18.11
C THR A 66 -10.01 3.06 -19.25
N ILE A 67 -10.71 1.97 -18.96
CA ILE A 67 -11.62 1.32 -19.90
C ILE A 67 -12.90 2.16 -19.94
N THR A 68 -13.11 2.83 -21.07
CA THR A 68 -14.38 3.49 -21.37
C THR A 68 -15.29 2.50 -22.09
N ALA A 69 -16.55 2.45 -21.68
CA ALA A 69 -17.58 1.64 -22.34
C ALA A 69 -17.95 2.18 -23.72
#